data_AF-A0A7Y0BE42-F1
#
_entry.id   AF-A0A7Y0BE42-F1
#
_cell.length_a   1.000
_cell.length_b   1.000
_cell.length_c   1.000
_cell.angle_alpha   90.00
_cell.angle_beta   90.00
_cell.angle_gamma   90.00
#
_symmetry.space_group_name_H-M   'P 1'
#
loop_
_entity.id
_entity.type
_entity.pdbx_description
1 polymer ?
#
loop_
_entity_poly.entity_id
_entity_poly.type
_entity_poly.pdbx_seq_one_letter_code
_entity_poly.pdbx_strand_id
1 'polypeptide(L)'
;MAAPQTTPQPAPDPTPHPTPGASPHPTPQPVPQLILGPPAKAALFLTLTVAPGRETDVREGLGGLSGLARSVAFRARDDALACVAGLASDAWDRLVGGPRPRELHPFTPLQGPRHRAPATPGDLLLHLRARRADLCFELARVVLDGFGDAVTVVDEVHGFTYFDDRDLLGFVDGSENPTGPSAAGAVLVADEDPGFRGGSYVVVQKYLHDLTAWNALSTEEQERVIGRSKADNVELPDDVKPSDSHVALNTVEDEDGEERQIVRQNMPFGRLGAGEFGTYFIGYARTPAVTEQMLRNMFLGDPPGNTDRILDFSTAVTGGLFFVPSADLLDDLPAPEAARETAPEPAAEAQAVPAVAPAAVPVDPAAAAVGLGIGSLKGVPAS
;
A
#
# COMPACT_ATOMS: atom_id res chain seq x y z
N MET A 1 44.85 -55.56 -67.29
CA MET A 1 43.38 -55.66 -67.11
C MET A 1 43.03 -54.91 -65.85
N ALA A 2 42.18 -53.88 -65.97
CA ALA A 2 41.86 -52.93 -64.91
C ALA A 2 40.94 -53.56 -63.87
N ALA A 3 41.20 -53.28 -62.59
CA ALA A 3 40.32 -53.57 -61.46
C ALA A 3 39.50 -52.31 -61.12
N PRO A 4 38.25 -52.44 -60.60
CA PRO A 4 37.30 -51.34 -60.51
C PRO A 4 37.58 -50.42 -59.32
N GLN A 5 37.36 -49.12 -59.54
CA GLN A 5 37.39 -48.07 -58.52
C GLN A 5 36.16 -48.17 -57.61
N THR A 6 36.40 -48.25 -56.29
CA THR A 6 35.37 -48.14 -55.25
C THR A 6 35.14 -46.67 -54.89
N THR A 7 33.89 -46.23 -54.97
CA THR A 7 33.42 -44.88 -54.62
C THR A 7 33.24 -44.78 -53.09
N PRO A 8 33.67 -43.69 -52.43
CA PRO A 8 33.41 -43.49 -51.00
C PRO A 8 32.01 -42.90 -50.78
N GLN A 9 31.31 -43.45 -49.79
CA GLN A 9 29.97 -43.11 -49.34
C GLN A 9 29.97 -41.78 -48.53
N PRO A 10 28.99 -40.88 -48.69
CA PRO A 10 28.94 -39.62 -47.94
C PRO A 10 28.52 -39.84 -46.48
N ALA A 11 29.09 -39.04 -45.57
CA ALA A 11 28.80 -39.05 -44.14
C ALA A 11 27.36 -38.58 -43.83
N PRO A 12 26.72 -39.07 -42.75
CA PRO A 12 25.37 -38.66 -42.38
C PRO A 12 25.31 -37.24 -41.79
N ASP A 13 24.26 -36.49 -42.12
CA ASP A 13 23.96 -35.15 -41.63
C ASP A 13 23.83 -35.09 -40.09
N PRO A 14 24.28 -34.01 -39.43
CA PRO A 14 24.09 -33.82 -38.00
C PRO A 14 22.62 -33.47 -37.69
N THR A 15 22.04 -34.17 -36.74
CA THR A 15 20.72 -33.90 -36.16
C THR A 15 20.63 -32.48 -35.59
N PRO A 16 19.52 -31.73 -35.77
CA PRO A 16 19.38 -30.39 -35.22
C PRO A 16 19.21 -30.45 -33.70
N HIS A 17 20.06 -29.70 -32.98
CA HIS A 17 19.91 -29.48 -31.55
C HIS A 17 18.61 -28.68 -31.26
N PRO A 18 17.84 -29.03 -30.22
CA PRO A 18 16.71 -28.21 -29.80
C PRO A 18 17.24 -26.88 -29.26
N THR A 19 16.71 -25.79 -29.80
CA THR A 19 16.89 -24.43 -29.25
C THR A 19 16.45 -24.43 -27.79
N PRO A 20 17.24 -23.86 -26.86
CA PRO A 20 16.78 -23.65 -25.49
C PRO A 20 15.55 -22.75 -25.55
N GLY A 21 14.42 -23.23 -25.01
CA GLY A 21 13.23 -22.40 -24.85
C GLY A 21 13.60 -21.12 -24.12
N ALA A 22 13.13 -19.99 -24.62
CA ALA A 22 13.27 -18.71 -23.94
C ALA A 22 12.77 -18.88 -22.50
N SER A 23 13.66 -18.71 -21.53
CA SER A 23 13.26 -18.56 -20.13
C SER A 23 12.18 -17.48 -20.09
N PRO A 24 11.03 -17.70 -19.42
CA PRO A 24 10.04 -16.65 -19.27
C PRO A 24 10.74 -15.44 -18.66
N HIS A 25 10.68 -14.31 -19.35
CA HIS A 25 11.12 -13.04 -18.78
C HIS A 25 10.43 -12.89 -17.42
N PRO A 26 11.15 -12.63 -16.32
CA PRO A 26 10.52 -12.41 -15.03
C PRO A 26 9.55 -11.24 -15.21
N THR A 27 8.27 -11.48 -14.93
CA THR A 27 7.27 -10.42 -14.83
C THR A 27 7.82 -9.40 -13.84
N PRO A 28 7.88 -8.10 -14.18
CA PRO A 28 8.40 -7.09 -13.26
C PRO A 28 7.60 -7.19 -11.95
N GLN A 29 8.32 -7.33 -10.84
CA GLN A 29 7.70 -7.36 -9.52
C GLN A 29 7.09 -5.98 -9.24
N PRO A 30 5.82 -5.89 -8.83
CA PRO A 30 5.19 -4.62 -8.54
C PRO A 30 5.93 -3.93 -7.39
N VAL A 31 6.06 -2.62 -7.47
CA VAL A 31 6.70 -1.79 -6.45
C VAL A 31 5.68 -1.51 -5.34
N PRO A 32 5.89 -1.98 -4.10
CA PRO A 32 5.02 -1.63 -2.99
C PRO A 32 5.07 -0.13 -2.72
N GLN A 33 3.97 0.44 -2.22
CA GLN A 33 4.04 1.73 -1.54
C GLN A 33 4.99 1.64 -0.34
N LEU A 34 5.45 2.78 0.19
CA LEU A 34 6.37 2.85 1.34
C LEU A 34 5.67 2.50 2.66
N ILE A 35 5.08 1.31 2.76
CA ILE A 35 4.46 0.74 3.96
C ILE A 35 5.54 0.49 5.02
N LEU A 36 6.60 -0.21 4.62
CA LEU A 36 7.77 -0.45 5.45
C LEU A 36 8.76 0.70 5.27
N GLY A 37 9.28 1.20 6.39
CA GLY A 37 10.21 2.32 6.41
C GLY A 37 10.83 2.49 7.79
N PRO A 38 11.82 3.39 7.93
CA PRO A 38 12.39 3.70 9.24
C PRO A 38 11.32 4.28 10.18
N PRO A 39 11.51 4.17 11.51
CA PRO A 39 10.62 4.81 12.47
C PRO A 39 10.46 6.30 12.20
N ALA A 40 9.21 6.74 12.07
CA ALA A 40 8.87 8.15 11.91
C ALA A 40 8.97 8.87 13.26
N LYS A 41 9.16 10.20 13.22
CA LYS A 41 9.04 11.06 14.42
C LYS A 41 7.77 11.91 14.42
N ALA A 42 7.18 12.09 13.24
CA ALA A 42 5.88 12.70 13.04
C ALA A 42 5.08 11.89 12.03
N ALA A 43 3.76 11.86 12.24
CA ALA A 43 2.83 11.27 11.29
C ALA A 43 1.59 12.15 11.16
N LEU A 44 0.93 12.05 10.02
CA LEU A 44 -0.38 12.63 9.78
C LEU A 44 -1.27 11.55 9.16
N PHE A 45 -2.40 11.31 9.82
CA PHE A 45 -3.42 10.39 9.35
C PHE A 45 -4.60 11.22 8.87
N LEU A 46 -5.00 11.01 7.63
CA LEU A 46 -6.20 11.60 7.06
C LEU A 46 -7.13 10.48 6.59
N THR A 47 -8.35 10.49 7.10
CA THR A 47 -9.45 9.69 6.55
C THR A 47 -10.38 10.62 5.78
N LEU A 48 -10.65 10.28 4.51
CA LEU A 48 -11.39 11.13 3.59
C LEU A 48 -12.61 10.38 3.04
N THR A 49 -13.71 11.08 2.77
CA THR A 49 -14.83 10.58 1.96
C THR A 49 -14.86 11.26 0.59
N VAL A 50 -15.21 10.53 -0.46
CA VAL A 50 -15.27 11.00 -1.85
C VAL A 50 -16.67 11.55 -2.15
N ALA A 51 -16.72 12.81 -2.59
CA ALA A 51 -17.96 13.46 -2.99
C ALA A 51 -18.63 12.71 -4.17
N PRO A 52 -19.96 12.52 -4.16
CA PRO A 52 -20.65 11.83 -5.25
C PRO A 52 -20.40 12.49 -6.61
N GLY A 53 -20.04 11.70 -7.62
CA GLY A 53 -19.79 12.17 -8.99
C GLY A 53 -18.41 12.82 -9.20
N ARG A 54 -17.53 12.79 -8.20
CA ARG A 54 -16.15 13.32 -8.26
C ARG A 54 -15.09 12.23 -8.29
N GLU A 55 -15.48 11.00 -8.60
CA GLU A 55 -14.60 9.83 -8.67
C GLU A 55 -13.43 10.04 -9.65
N THR A 56 -13.67 10.68 -10.79
CA THR A 56 -12.61 10.98 -11.77
C THR A 56 -11.54 11.91 -11.20
N ASP A 57 -11.94 13.00 -10.54
CA ASP A 57 -11.01 13.97 -9.93
C ASP A 57 -10.15 13.31 -8.84
N VAL A 58 -10.77 12.43 -8.04
CA VAL A 58 -10.03 11.66 -7.02
C VAL A 58 -9.06 10.68 -7.67
N ARG A 59 -9.45 9.98 -8.74
CA ARG A 59 -8.55 9.07 -9.47
C ARG A 59 -7.34 9.80 -10.03
N GLU A 60 -7.54 10.98 -10.63
CA GLU A 60 -6.45 11.83 -11.13
C GLU A 60 -5.53 12.29 -9.98
N GLY A 61 -6.10 12.72 -8.86
CA GLY A 61 -5.35 13.11 -7.67
C GLY A 61 -4.51 11.97 -7.07
N LEU A 62 -5.07 10.75 -7.01
CA LEU A 62 -4.36 9.56 -6.55
C LEU A 62 -3.20 9.19 -7.49
N GLY A 63 -3.40 9.24 -8.81
CA GLY A 63 -2.32 8.99 -9.78
C GLY A 63 -1.19 10.03 -9.74
N GLY A 64 -1.47 11.24 -9.24
CA GLY A 64 -0.46 12.29 -9.02
C GLY A 64 0.30 12.19 -7.69
N LEU A 65 -0.14 11.33 -6.76
CA LEU A 65 0.32 11.33 -5.37
C LEU A 65 1.82 11.03 -5.25
N SER A 66 2.33 10.05 -6.00
CA SER A 66 3.76 9.69 -5.98
C SER A 66 4.66 10.83 -6.47
N GLY A 67 4.19 11.60 -7.46
CA GLY A 67 4.86 12.80 -7.96
C GLY A 67 4.90 13.93 -6.93
N LEU A 68 3.78 14.19 -6.25
CA LEU A 68 3.69 15.18 -5.18
C LEU A 68 4.60 14.81 -3.99
N ALA A 69 4.53 13.56 -3.53
CA ALA A 69 5.38 13.06 -2.44
C ALA A 69 6.86 13.23 -2.78
N ARG A 70 7.29 12.89 -4.01
CA ARG A 70 8.66 13.07 -4.48
C ARG A 70 9.07 14.54 -4.50
N SER A 71 8.20 15.44 -4.94
CA SER A 71 8.46 16.88 -5.01
C SER A 71 8.75 17.48 -3.62
N VAL A 72 7.92 17.13 -2.62
CA VAL A 72 8.11 17.60 -1.25
C VAL A 72 9.33 16.94 -0.61
N ALA A 73 9.48 15.62 -0.75
CA ALA A 73 10.58 14.86 -0.17
C ALA A 73 11.95 15.25 -0.74
N PHE A 74 12.02 15.70 -1.99
CA PHE A 74 13.28 16.09 -2.65
C PHE A 74 14.02 17.20 -1.89
N ARG A 75 13.29 18.07 -1.20
CA ARG A 75 13.84 19.20 -0.42
C ARG A 75 14.37 18.78 0.96
N ALA A 76 14.10 17.54 1.38
CA ALA A 76 14.35 17.04 2.73
C ALA A 76 14.58 15.52 2.71
N ARG A 77 15.54 15.06 1.89
CA ARG A 77 15.75 13.62 1.61
C ARG A 77 16.06 12.79 2.85
N ASP A 78 16.74 13.37 3.83
CA ASP A 78 17.14 12.70 5.07
C ASP A 78 15.98 12.59 6.08
N ASP A 79 14.86 13.26 5.83
CA ASP A 79 13.69 13.28 6.71
C ASP A 79 12.67 12.17 6.41
N ALA A 80 12.98 11.29 5.45
CA ALA A 80 12.23 10.07 5.14
C ALA A 80 10.71 10.27 4.97
N LEU A 81 10.31 11.33 4.25
CA LEU A 81 8.91 11.59 3.95
C LEU A 81 8.31 10.46 3.11
N ALA A 82 7.23 9.87 3.61
CA ALA A 82 6.44 8.85 2.93
C ALA A 82 4.95 9.20 3.01
N CYS A 83 4.19 8.79 1.99
CA CYS A 83 2.74 8.82 1.98
C CYS A 83 2.24 7.48 1.46
N VAL A 84 1.40 6.81 2.25
CA VAL A 84 0.73 5.58 1.87
C VAL A 84 -0.75 5.87 1.70
N ALA A 85 -1.31 5.55 0.54
CA ALA A 85 -2.73 5.68 0.24
C ALA A 85 -3.43 4.32 0.27
N GLY A 86 -4.52 4.24 1.03
CA GLY A 86 -5.42 3.10 1.10
C GLY A 86 -6.82 3.46 0.61
N LEU A 87 -7.49 2.51 -0.05
CA LEU A 87 -8.86 2.64 -0.55
C LEU A 87 -9.77 1.66 0.22
N ALA A 88 -10.89 2.16 0.73
CA ALA A 88 -11.88 1.32 1.39
C ALA A 88 -12.65 0.46 0.37
N SER A 89 -13.34 -0.56 0.85
CA SER A 89 -14.10 -1.50 0.00
C SER A 89 -15.06 -0.82 -0.97
N ASP A 90 -15.90 0.11 -0.50
CA ASP A 90 -16.92 0.74 -1.34
C ASP A 90 -16.30 1.80 -2.26
N ALA A 91 -15.24 2.45 -1.80
CA ALA A 91 -14.44 3.37 -2.61
C ALA A 91 -13.71 2.64 -3.72
N TRP A 92 -13.24 1.41 -3.49
CA TRP A 92 -12.61 0.57 -4.51
C TRP A 92 -13.55 0.31 -5.68
N ASP A 93 -14.80 -0.04 -5.41
CA ASP A 93 -15.80 -0.29 -6.47
C ASP A 93 -16.06 0.96 -7.31
N ARG A 94 -16.12 2.13 -6.66
CA ARG A 94 -16.37 3.42 -7.31
C ARG A 94 -15.16 3.93 -8.10
N LEU A 95 -13.96 3.82 -7.52
CA LEU A 95 -12.73 4.44 -8.04
C LEU A 95 -11.95 3.52 -8.95
N VAL A 96 -12.05 2.20 -8.80
CA VAL A 96 -11.26 1.21 -9.56
C VAL A 96 -12.17 0.40 -10.48
N GLY A 97 -13.26 -0.15 -9.94
CA GLY A 97 -14.31 -0.86 -10.67
C GLY A 97 -13.89 -2.15 -11.39
N GLY A 98 -12.60 -2.54 -11.33
CA GLY A 98 -12.03 -3.79 -11.87
C GLY A 98 -11.85 -4.86 -10.78
N PRO A 99 -10.97 -5.88 -10.98
CA PRO A 99 -10.82 -6.94 -9.99
C PRO A 99 -10.56 -6.37 -8.60
N ARG A 100 -11.05 -7.06 -7.58
CA ARG A 100 -10.93 -6.64 -6.17
C ARG A 100 -9.84 -7.45 -5.48
N PRO A 101 -9.09 -6.83 -4.54
CA PRO A 101 -8.27 -7.59 -3.61
C PRO A 101 -9.15 -8.61 -2.92
N ARG A 102 -8.70 -9.86 -2.90
CA ARG A 102 -9.53 -11.03 -2.58
C ARG A 102 -10.30 -10.90 -1.26
N GLU A 103 -9.71 -10.26 -0.27
CA GLU A 103 -10.23 -10.16 1.10
C GLU A 103 -10.70 -8.75 1.46
N LEU A 104 -10.75 -7.81 0.49
CA LEU A 104 -11.19 -6.44 0.75
C LEU A 104 -12.70 -6.39 1.02
N HIS A 105 -13.06 -5.94 2.20
CA HIS A 105 -14.43 -5.71 2.64
C HIS A 105 -14.49 -4.53 3.64
N PRO A 106 -15.66 -3.94 3.92
CA PRO A 106 -15.77 -2.87 4.91
C PRO A 106 -15.34 -3.34 6.30
N PHE A 107 -14.83 -2.43 7.13
CA PHE A 107 -14.49 -2.76 8.53
C PHE A 107 -15.71 -3.36 9.24
N THR A 108 -15.52 -4.55 9.83
CA THR A 108 -16.60 -5.23 10.58
C THR A 108 -16.66 -4.68 12.00
N PRO A 109 -17.73 -3.95 12.40
CA PRO A 109 -17.83 -3.44 13.75
C PRO A 109 -17.96 -4.58 14.77
N LEU A 110 -17.28 -4.44 15.92
CA LEU A 110 -17.33 -5.44 16.98
C LEU A 110 -18.13 -4.92 18.18
N GLN A 111 -19.05 -5.76 18.63
CA GLN A 111 -19.87 -5.52 19.81
C GLN A 111 -19.51 -6.52 20.90
N GLY A 112 -18.53 -6.14 21.72
CA GLY A 112 -18.12 -6.92 22.88
C GLY A 112 -19.12 -6.85 24.04
N PRO A 113 -18.92 -7.68 25.08
CA PRO A 113 -19.69 -7.63 26.31
C PRO A 113 -19.52 -6.30 27.07
N ARG A 114 -18.36 -5.63 26.91
CA ARG A 114 -18.00 -4.39 27.60
C ARG A 114 -17.64 -3.26 26.63
N HIS A 115 -16.91 -3.60 25.57
CA HIS A 115 -16.26 -2.65 24.66
C HIS A 115 -16.81 -2.72 23.25
N ARG A 116 -16.62 -1.65 22.47
CA ARG A 116 -17.11 -1.54 21.09
C ARG A 116 -16.00 -1.07 20.16
N ALA A 117 -15.90 -1.69 18.99
CA ALA A 117 -15.10 -1.19 17.87
C ALA A 117 -16.07 -0.70 16.77
N PRO A 118 -16.32 0.62 16.65
CA PRO A 118 -17.25 1.14 15.65
C PRO A 118 -16.65 1.07 14.24
N ALA A 119 -17.51 0.87 13.23
CA ALA A 119 -17.18 1.17 11.84
C ALA A 119 -17.57 2.62 11.55
N THR A 120 -16.64 3.41 11.02
CA THR A 120 -16.85 4.85 10.74
C THR A 120 -16.60 5.18 9.28
N PRO A 121 -17.18 6.26 8.74
CA PRO A 121 -16.97 6.66 7.35
C PRO A 121 -15.50 6.85 6.98
N GLY A 122 -15.13 6.44 5.77
CA GLY A 122 -13.80 6.63 5.20
C GLY A 122 -13.68 5.89 3.89
N ASP A 123 -13.53 6.62 2.79
CA ASP A 123 -13.30 6.10 1.45
C ASP A 123 -11.80 5.96 1.15
N LEU A 124 -11.00 6.93 1.62
CA LEU A 124 -9.55 6.97 1.45
C LEU A 124 -8.86 7.14 2.80
N LEU A 125 -7.70 6.50 2.93
CA LEU A 125 -6.73 6.73 3.99
C LEU A 125 -5.47 7.31 3.38
N LEU A 126 -4.98 8.43 3.89
CA LEU A 126 -3.62 8.89 3.67
C LEU A 126 -2.83 8.78 4.98
N HIS A 127 -1.81 7.95 4.97
CA HIS A 127 -0.87 7.80 6.07
C HIS A 127 0.47 8.44 5.68
N LEU A 128 0.69 9.65 6.20
CA LEU A 128 1.91 10.41 5.96
C LEU A 128 2.85 10.25 7.14
N ARG A 129 4.15 10.07 6.87
CA ARG A 129 5.19 9.89 7.88
C ARG A 129 6.45 10.63 7.49
N ALA A 130 7.12 11.20 8.48
CA ALA A 130 8.42 11.83 8.30
C ALA A 130 9.16 11.95 9.65
N ARG A 131 10.40 12.43 9.61
CA ARG A 131 11.13 12.86 10.81
C ARG A 131 10.65 14.23 11.33
N ARG A 132 9.92 15.00 10.50
CA ARG A 132 9.44 16.34 10.84
C ARG A 132 7.98 16.53 10.46
N ALA A 133 7.21 17.15 11.36
CA ALA A 133 5.78 17.35 11.17
C ALA A 133 5.43 18.31 10.03
N ASP A 134 6.28 19.30 9.75
CA ASP A 134 6.04 20.28 8.69
C ASP A 134 6.02 19.65 7.29
N LEU A 135 6.79 18.57 7.07
CA LEU A 135 6.78 17.83 5.80
C LEU A 135 5.48 17.03 5.61
N CYS A 136 5.00 16.37 6.66
CA CYS A 136 3.70 15.69 6.64
C CYS A 136 2.59 16.70 6.36
N PHE A 137 2.60 17.83 7.06
CA PHE A 137 1.61 18.90 6.90
C PHE A 137 1.62 19.48 5.49
N GLU A 138 2.80 19.82 4.95
CA GLU A 138 2.91 20.43 3.62
C GLU A 138 2.47 19.47 2.51
N LEU A 139 2.85 18.18 2.59
CA LEU A 139 2.37 17.19 1.61
C LEU A 139 0.86 17.02 1.68
N ALA A 140 0.29 16.89 2.89
CA ALA A 140 -1.15 16.82 3.06
C ALA A 140 -1.88 18.05 2.50
N ARG A 141 -1.37 19.26 2.75
CA ARG A 141 -1.93 20.50 2.21
C ARG A 141 -1.95 20.47 0.68
N VAL A 142 -0.83 20.13 0.03
CA VAL A 142 -0.75 20.08 -1.43
C VAL A 142 -1.65 19.00 -2.03
N VAL A 143 -1.77 17.84 -1.37
CA VAL A 143 -2.65 16.76 -1.81
C VAL A 143 -4.13 17.15 -1.67
N LEU A 144 -4.52 17.74 -0.54
CA LEU A 144 -5.89 18.23 -0.32
C LEU A 144 -6.25 19.38 -1.26
N ASP A 145 -5.32 20.30 -1.56
CA ASP A 145 -5.51 21.34 -2.58
C ASP A 145 -5.77 20.73 -3.96
N GLY A 146 -5.09 19.63 -4.29
CA GLY A 146 -5.29 18.88 -5.53
C GLY A 146 -6.65 18.19 -5.62
N PHE A 147 -7.13 17.62 -4.51
CA PHE A 147 -8.48 17.04 -4.47
C PHE A 147 -9.58 18.10 -4.45
N GLY A 148 -9.34 19.27 -3.85
CA GLY A 148 -10.33 20.33 -3.75
C GLY A 148 -11.62 19.86 -3.07
N ASP A 149 -12.76 20.13 -3.70
CA ASP A 149 -14.09 19.75 -3.23
C ASP A 149 -14.50 18.30 -3.61
N ALA A 150 -13.60 17.54 -4.24
CA ALA A 150 -13.84 16.13 -4.57
C ALA A 150 -13.79 15.22 -3.32
N VAL A 151 -13.19 15.67 -2.22
CA VAL A 151 -13.08 14.93 -0.96
C VAL A 151 -13.51 15.77 0.23
N THR A 152 -13.84 15.11 1.34
CA THR A 152 -14.05 15.73 2.64
C THR A 152 -13.21 14.99 3.68
N VAL A 153 -12.45 15.73 4.48
CA VAL A 153 -11.71 15.16 5.63
C VAL A 153 -12.71 14.82 6.74
N VAL A 154 -12.79 13.54 7.10
CA VAL A 154 -13.69 13.05 8.16
C VAL A 154 -12.94 12.63 9.43
N ASP A 155 -11.64 12.38 9.33
CA ASP A 155 -10.73 12.26 10.48
C ASP A 155 -9.36 12.83 10.12
N GLU A 156 -8.77 13.59 11.05
CA GLU A 156 -7.44 14.20 10.92
C GLU A 156 -6.70 14.07 12.25
N VAL A 157 -5.56 13.38 12.23
CA VAL A 157 -4.74 13.18 13.43
C VAL A 157 -3.28 13.44 13.13
N HIS A 158 -2.70 14.39 13.88
CA HIS A 158 -1.26 14.68 13.88
C HIS A 158 -0.61 13.89 15.01
N GLY A 159 0.12 12.85 14.62
CA GLY A 159 0.82 11.97 15.54
C GLY A 159 2.27 12.41 15.80
N PHE A 160 2.76 12.17 17.01
CA PHE A 160 4.15 12.44 17.40
C PHE A 160 4.74 11.24 18.12
N THR A 161 6.04 11.01 17.97
CA THR A 161 6.75 10.06 18.83
C THR A 161 6.90 10.64 20.22
N TYR A 162 6.64 9.83 21.24
CA TYR A 162 6.75 10.23 22.64
C TYR A 162 7.95 9.54 23.29
N PHE A 163 8.88 10.35 23.83
CA PHE A 163 10.13 9.88 24.45
C PHE A 163 10.89 8.82 23.60
N ASP A 164 11.23 7.69 24.22
CA ASP A 164 11.92 6.50 23.71
C ASP A 164 10.95 5.53 23.00
N ASP A 165 10.12 6.06 22.10
CA ASP A 165 9.13 5.32 21.31
C ASP A 165 8.01 4.70 22.19
N ARG A 166 7.54 5.48 23.17
CA ARG A 166 6.43 5.12 24.06
C ARG A 166 5.08 5.60 23.55
N ASP A 167 4.02 4.94 23.99
CA ASP A 167 2.66 5.45 23.95
C ASP A 167 2.36 6.41 25.12
N LEU A 168 1.15 6.97 25.16
CA LEU A 168 0.73 7.84 26.28
C LEU A 168 0.36 7.08 27.56
N LEU A 169 0.24 5.76 27.51
CA LEU A 169 0.12 4.90 28.70
C LEU A 169 1.49 4.69 29.37
N GLY A 170 2.57 5.01 28.65
CA GLY A 170 3.95 5.02 29.11
C GLY A 170 4.69 3.72 28.84
N PHE A 171 4.19 2.86 27.94
CA PHE A 171 4.84 1.63 27.50
C PHE A 171 5.49 1.84 26.14
N VAL A 172 6.61 1.17 25.87
CA VAL A 172 7.22 1.18 24.53
C VAL A 172 6.26 0.49 23.56
N ASP A 173 5.98 1.11 22.42
CA ASP A 173 5.05 0.58 21.42
C ASP A 173 5.79 0.21 20.13
N GLY A 174 5.45 -0.94 19.55
CA GLY A 174 6.06 -1.49 18.35
C GLY A 174 7.28 -2.40 18.57
N SER A 175 7.53 -2.85 19.81
CA SER A 175 8.71 -3.69 20.14
C SER A 175 8.74 -5.02 19.42
N GLU A 176 7.60 -5.70 19.33
CA GLU A 176 7.45 -7.01 18.68
C GLU A 176 7.03 -6.88 17.20
N ASN A 177 7.20 -5.71 16.58
CA ASN A 177 6.98 -5.61 15.14
C ASN A 177 8.00 -6.49 14.40
N PRO A 178 7.58 -7.29 13.39
CA PRO A 178 8.53 -7.97 12.54
C PRO A 178 9.41 -6.96 11.81
N THR A 179 10.64 -7.36 11.49
CA THR A 179 11.62 -6.53 10.79
C THR A 179 12.14 -7.22 9.53
N GLY A 180 12.73 -6.43 8.62
CA GLY A 180 13.38 -6.95 7.43
C GLY A 180 12.46 -7.85 6.57
N PRO A 181 12.96 -9.01 6.10
CA PRO A 181 12.16 -9.93 5.29
C PRO A 181 10.89 -10.45 5.98
N SER A 182 10.91 -10.66 7.30
CA SER A 182 9.72 -11.10 8.04
C SER A 182 8.63 -10.03 8.01
N ALA A 183 9.00 -8.75 8.12
CA ALA A 183 8.04 -7.65 7.98
C ALA A 183 7.39 -7.65 6.60
N ALA A 184 8.18 -7.82 5.54
CA ALA A 184 7.68 -7.89 4.17
C ALA A 184 6.73 -9.09 3.99
N GLY A 185 7.09 -10.27 4.52
CA GLY A 185 6.25 -11.47 4.47
C GLY A 185 4.93 -11.35 5.24
N ALA A 186 4.93 -10.58 6.33
CA ALA A 186 3.76 -10.32 7.17
C ALA A 186 2.78 -9.31 6.55
N VAL A 187 3.26 -8.36 5.72
CA VAL A 187 2.42 -7.24 5.25
C VAL A 187 2.12 -7.22 3.77
N LEU A 188 2.96 -7.79 2.91
CA LEU A 188 2.81 -7.70 1.46
C LEU A 188 2.04 -8.89 0.90
N VAL A 189 0.97 -8.61 0.17
CA VAL A 189 0.25 -9.59 -0.65
C VAL A 189 1.22 -10.22 -1.66
N ALA A 190 1.14 -11.53 -1.82
CA ALA A 190 1.98 -12.30 -2.73
C ALA A 190 1.15 -13.22 -3.65
N ASP A 191 1.61 -14.44 -3.89
CA ASP A 191 1.07 -15.38 -4.87
C ASP A 191 -0.37 -15.85 -4.62
N GLU A 192 -0.86 -15.67 -3.40
CA GLU A 192 -2.25 -15.95 -3.02
C GLU A 192 -3.25 -14.98 -3.67
N ASP A 193 -2.80 -13.80 -4.09
CA ASP A 193 -3.61 -12.85 -4.86
C ASP A 193 -2.76 -12.12 -5.93
N PRO A 194 -2.43 -12.80 -7.06
CA PRO A 194 -1.43 -12.34 -8.00
C PRO A 194 -1.66 -10.97 -8.61
N GLY A 195 -2.92 -10.54 -8.75
CA GLY A 195 -3.29 -9.23 -9.30
C GLY A 195 -2.99 -8.07 -8.36
N PHE A 196 -2.75 -8.36 -7.08
CA PHE A 196 -2.59 -7.38 -6.00
C PHE A 196 -1.26 -7.53 -5.25
N ARG A 197 -0.29 -8.27 -5.83
CA ARG A 197 1.05 -8.43 -5.28
C ARG A 197 1.68 -7.08 -4.91
N GLY A 198 2.37 -7.04 -3.78
CA GLY A 198 3.00 -5.82 -3.26
C GLY A 198 2.01 -4.82 -2.64
N GLY A 199 0.71 -5.09 -2.66
CA GLY A 199 -0.28 -4.38 -1.85
C GLY A 199 -0.34 -4.90 -0.41
N SER A 200 -1.18 -4.29 0.42
CA SER A 200 -1.36 -4.63 1.83
C SER A 200 -2.75 -4.23 2.32
N TYR A 201 -3.26 -4.89 3.34
CA TYR A 201 -4.46 -4.48 4.05
C TYR A 201 -4.05 -3.65 5.27
N VAL A 202 -4.76 -2.55 5.50
CA VAL A 202 -4.52 -1.67 6.64
C VAL A 202 -5.80 -1.42 7.42
N VAL A 203 -5.72 -1.63 8.72
CA VAL A 203 -6.79 -1.28 9.67
C VAL A 203 -6.34 -0.10 10.50
N VAL A 204 -7.24 0.87 10.70
CA VAL A 204 -7.01 2.04 11.55
C VAL A 204 -8.08 2.16 12.61
N GLN A 205 -7.69 2.60 13.81
CA GLN A 205 -8.60 2.94 14.89
C GLN A 205 -8.01 4.09 15.72
N LYS A 206 -8.80 5.13 15.95
CA LYS A 206 -8.44 6.21 16.87
C LYS A 206 -8.89 5.84 18.28
N TYR A 207 -7.95 5.71 19.21
CA TYR A 207 -8.23 5.43 20.62
C TYR A 207 -8.05 6.69 21.47
N LEU A 208 -9.01 6.94 22.37
CA LEU A 208 -8.91 7.94 23.43
C LEU A 208 -8.75 7.26 24.79
N HIS A 209 -7.81 7.75 25.58
CA HIS A 209 -7.38 7.14 26.83
C HIS A 209 -7.95 7.85 28.06
N ASP A 210 -8.47 7.09 29.02
CA ASP A 210 -8.72 7.57 30.38
C ASP A 210 -7.43 7.48 31.20
N LEU A 211 -6.58 8.50 31.05
CA LEU A 211 -5.33 8.59 31.81
C LEU A 211 -5.55 8.75 33.32
N THR A 212 -6.74 9.16 33.77
CA THR A 212 -7.02 9.27 35.22
C THR A 212 -7.19 7.87 35.80
N ALA A 213 -8.03 7.05 35.18
CA ALA A 213 -8.21 5.65 35.58
C ALA A 213 -6.91 4.84 35.41
N TRP A 214 -6.17 5.07 34.31
CA TRP A 214 -4.91 4.39 34.06
C TRP A 214 -3.86 4.67 35.14
N ASN A 215 -3.66 5.95 35.49
CA ASN A 215 -2.66 6.36 36.47
C ASN A 215 -3.06 6.06 37.93
N ALA A 216 -4.29 5.62 38.17
CA ALA A 216 -4.72 5.12 39.47
C ALA A 216 -4.22 3.69 39.76
N LEU A 217 -3.88 2.93 38.73
CA LEU A 217 -3.26 1.62 38.85
C LEU A 217 -1.82 1.72 39.36
N SER A 218 -1.36 0.72 40.09
CA SER A 218 0.07 0.54 40.34
C SER A 218 0.80 0.18 39.04
N THR A 219 2.13 0.38 39.00
CA THR A 219 2.94 -0.02 37.84
C THR A 219 2.76 -1.50 37.54
N GLU A 220 2.78 -2.37 38.56
CA GLU A 220 2.65 -3.82 38.40
C GLU A 220 1.25 -4.24 37.91
N GLU A 221 0.21 -3.45 38.18
CA GLU A 221 -1.12 -3.65 37.62
C GLU A 221 -1.15 -3.23 36.14
N GLN A 222 -0.54 -2.10 35.78
CA GLN A 222 -0.39 -1.68 34.38
C GLN A 222 0.41 -2.70 33.56
N GLU A 223 1.50 -3.22 34.12
CA GLU A 223 2.33 -4.26 33.49
C GLU A 223 1.54 -5.54 33.23
N ARG A 224 0.62 -5.91 34.13
CA ARG A 224 -0.30 -7.04 33.93
C ARG A 224 -1.35 -6.76 32.86
N VAL A 225 -1.85 -5.53 32.76
CA VAL A 225 -2.77 -5.12 31.68
C VAL A 225 -2.08 -5.23 30.32
N ILE A 226 -0.83 -4.78 30.21
CA ILE A 226 -0.10 -4.81 28.93
C ILE A 226 0.49 -6.19 28.64
N GLY A 227 1.06 -6.87 29.63
CA GLY A 227 1.83 -8.10 29.46
C GLY A 227 3.34 -7.89 29.33
N ARG A 228 3.87 -6.70 29.67
CA ARG A 228 5.31 -6.37 29.65
C ARG A 228 5.68 -5.52 30.86
N SER A 229 6.96 -5.48 31.22
CA SER A 229 7.48 -4.52 32.20
C SER A 229 7.51 -3.11 31.62
N LYS A 230 7.18 -2.11 32.43
CA LYS A 230 7.01 -0.73 31.96
C LYS A 230 8.34 -0.05 31.66
N ALA A 231 9.32 -0.22 32.56
CA ALA A 231 10.61 0.44 32.46
C ALA A 231 11.49 -0.22 31.39
N ASP A 232 11.70 -1.53 31.51
CA ASP A 232 12.66 -2.29 30.70
C ASP A 232 12.04 -2.87 29.42
N ASN A 233 10.71 -2.80 29.28
CA ASN A 233 9.99 -3.31 28.11
C ASN A 233 10.25 -4.81 27.85
N VAL A 234 10.34 -5.60 28.91
CA VAL A 234 10.55 -7.04 28.85
C VAL A 234 9.19 -7.74 28.93
N GLU A 235 8.93 -8.69 28.04
CA GLU A 235 7.70 -9.48 28.09
C GLU A 235 7.58 -10.25 29.41
N LEU A 236 6.38 -10.28 29.96
CA LEU A 236 6.12 -11.09 31.16
C LEU A 236 6.18 -12.59 30.80
N PRO A 237 6.81 -13.42 31.65
CA PRO A 237 6.80 -14.88 31.47
C PRO A 237 5.38 -15.45 31.39
N ASP A 238 5.18 -16.50 30.60
CA ASP A 238 3.85 -17.08 30.34
C ASP A 238 3.12 -17.58 31.60
N ASP A 239 3.84 -17.98 32.65
CA ASP A 239 3.27 -18.42 33.92
C ASP A 239 2.78 -17.25 34.81
N VAL A 240 3.16 -16.02 34.47
CA VAL A 240 2.77 -14.79 35.18
C VAL A 240 1.88 -13.87 34.32
N LYS A 241 2.04 -13.91 32.99
CA LYS A 241 1.32 -13.09 32.02
C LYS A 241 -0.18 -13.43 32.05
N PRO A 242 -1.06 -12.49 32.42
CA PRO A 242 -2.49 -12.74 32.42
C PRO A 242 -3.02 -13.08 31.02
N SER A 243 -3.99 -13.99 30.95
CA SER A 243 -4.63 -14.38 29.69
C SER A 243 -5.46 -13.26 29.06
N ASP A 244 -5.83 -12.22 29.82
CA ASP A 244 -6.53 -11.01 29.37
C ASP A 244 -5.58 -9.81 29.14
N SER A 245 -4.26 -10.04 29.20
CA SER A 245 -3.28 -9.00 28.87
C SER A 245 -3.28 -8.69 27.37
N HIS A 246 -2.91 -7.45 27.04
CA HIS A 246 -2.85 -6.97 25.66
C HIS A 246 -1.94 -7.85 24.79
N VAL A 247 -0.75 -8.21 25.28
CA VAL A 247 0.17 -9.11 24.57
C VAL A 247 -0.48 -10.48 24.33
N ALA A 248 -1.03 -11.12 25.38
CA ALA A 248 -1.59 -12.46 25.25
C ALA A 248 -2.72 -12.55 24.20
N LEU A 249 -3.61 -11.55 24.17
CA LEU A 249 -4.75 -11.55 23.23
C LEU A 249 -4.37 -11.15 21.80
N ASN A 250 -3.21 -10.50 21.62
CA ASN A 250 -2.70 -10.09 20.31
C ASN A 250 -1.62 -11.04 19.75
N THR A 251 -1.19 -12.05 20.51
CA THR A 251 -0.45 -13.19 19.96
C THR A 251 -1.44 -14.11 19.25
N VAL A 252 -1.34 -14.19 17.92
CA VAL A 252 -2.20 -15.04 17.08
C VAL A 252 -1.32 -16.06 16.38
N GLU A 253 -1.68 -17.33 16.50
CA GLU A 253 -1.00 -18.45 15.82
C GLU A 253 -1.91 -19.03 14.73
N ASP A 254 -1.32 -19.62 13.69
CA ASP A 254 -2.06 -20.41 12.71
C ASP A 254 -2.23 -21.89 13.13
N GLU A 255 -2.80 -22.71 12.24
CA GLU A 255 -3.08 -24.12 12.51
C GLU A 255 -1.83 -24.97 12.79
N ASP A 256 -0.66 -24.52 12.32
CA ASP A 256 0.62 -25.18 12.53
C ASP A 256 1.36 -24.64 13.78
N GLY A 257 0.78 -23.67 14.48
CA GLY A 257 1.37 -23.00 15.65
C GLY A 257 2.36 -21.90 15.31
N GLU A 258 2.40 -21.43 14.05
CA GLU A 258 3.28 -20.34 13.65
C GLU A 258 2.61 -18.99 13.91
N GLU A 259 3.36 -18.05 14.47
CA GLU A 259 2.84 -16.73 14.81
C GLU A 259 2.49 -15.91 13.55
N ARG A 260 1.28 -15.39 13.53
CA ARG A 260 0.73 -14.54 12.47
C ARG A 260 0.86 -13.08 12.89
N GLN A 261 1.75 -12.37 12.21
CA GLN A 261 2.16 -11.03 12.62
C GLN A 261 1.54 -9.95 11.73
N ILE A 262 1.48 -8.73 12.30
CA ILE A 262 1.17 -7.49 11.60
C ILE A 262 2.32 -6.50 11.82
N VAL A 263 2.41 -5.45 11.01
CA VAL A 263 3.30 -4.31 11.31
C VAL A 263 2.46 -3.15 11.79
N ARG A 264 2.68 -2.75 13.05
CA ARG A 264 2.02 -1.60 13.68
C ARG A 264 2.85 -0.35 13.50
N GLN A 265 2.20 0.77 13.23
CA GLN A 265 2.85 2.09 13.15
C GLN A 265 2.09 3.11 13.98
N ASN A 266 1.72 2.69 15.19
CA ASN A 266 0.95 3.48 16.13
C ASN A 266 1.64 4.81 16.45
N MET A 267 0.84 5.86 16.64
CA MET A 267 1.36 7.17 17.02
C MET A 267 0.51 7.80 18.13
N PRO A 268 1.14 8.27 19.22
CA PRO A 268 0.54 9.19 20.17
C PRO A 268 -0.04 10.44 19.51
N PHE A 269 -1.19 10.90 20.00
CA PHE A 269 -1.75 12.21 19.69
C PHE A 269 -2.48 12.80 20.90
N GLY A 270 -2.77 14.09 20.89
CA GLY A 270 -3.59 14.66 21.96
C GLY A 270 -3.87 16.16 21.83
N ARG A 271 -4.83 16.62 22.62
CA ARG A 271 -5.25 18.02 22.76
C ARG A 271 -5.42 18.33 24.24
N LEU A 272 -4.38 18.91 24.85
CA LEU A 272 -4.35 19.18 26.29
C LEU A 272 -5.55 20.00 26.78
N GLY A 273 -5.97 21.03 26.04
CA GLY A 273 -7.10 21.88 26.40
C GLY A 273 -8.47 21.18 26.33
N ALA A 274 -8.56 20.06 25.60
CA ALA A 274 -9.75 19.23 25.51
C ALA A 274 -9.68 17.98 26.40
N GLY A 275 -8.54 17.75 27.08
CA GLY A 275 -8.30 16.52 27.84
C GLY A 275 -8.19 15.27 26.98
N GLU A 276 -7.91 15.41 25.67
CA GLU A 276 -7.77 14.28 24.75
C GLU A 276 -6.33 13.77 24.76
N PHE A 277 -6.16 12.52 25.13
CA PHE A 277 -4.90 11.79 25.06
C PHE A 277 -5.20 10.48 24.34
N GLY A 278 -4.47 10.15 23.29
CA GLY A 278 -4.82 8.99 22.48
C GLY A 278 -3.65 8.33 21.79
N THR A 279 -3.94 7.13 21.28
CA THR A 279 -3.10 6.40 20.35
C THR A 279 -3.87 6.23 19.06
N TYR A 280 -3.28 6.65 17.94
CA TYR A 280 -3.80 6.29 16.63
C TYR A 280 -3.24 4.93 16.25
N PHE A 281 -4.06 3.90 16.33
CA PHE A 281 -3.69 2.55 15.91
C PHE A 281 -3.71 2.47 14.38
N ILE A 282 -2.66 1.88 13.83
CA ILE A 282 -2.59 1.50 12.42
C ILE A 282 -1.82 0.19 12.28
N GLY A 283 -2.45 -0.82 11.70
CA GLY A 283 -1.89 -2.16 11.51
C GLY A 283 -1.93 -2.58 10.06
N TYR A 284 -0.77 -2.87 9.48
CA TYR A 284 -0.61 -3.41 8.13
C TYR A 284 -0.46 -4.92 8.18
N ALA A 285 -1.12 -5.62 7.25
CA ALA A 285 -1.09 -7.07 7.16
C ALA A 285 -1.28 -7.54 5.70
N ARG A 286 -0.73 -8.70 5.39
CA ARG A 286 -0.89 -9.38 4.10
C ARG A 286 -2.33 -9.86 3.87
N THR A 287 -3.04 -10.15 4.96
CA THR A 287 -4.46 -10.50 5.00
C THR A 287 -5.10 -9.74 6.18
N PRO A 288 -6.32 -9.19 6.03
CA PRO A 288 -6.99 -8.52 7.15
C PRO A 288 -7.38 -9.50 8.27
N ALA A 289 -7.44 -10.80 7.98
CA ALA A 289 -7.87 -11.82 8.93
C ALA A 289 -7.01 -11.86 10.21
N VAL A 290 -5.72 -11.57 10.11
CA VAL A 290 -4.82 -11.52 11.29
C VAL A 290 -5.22 -10.38 12.21
N THR A 291 -5.33 -9.16 11.68
CA THR A 291 -5.74 -7.99 12.46
C THR A 291 -7.16 -8.13 12.99
N GLU A 292 -8.06 -8.73 12.23
CA GLU A 292 -9.43 -9.00 12.69
C GLU A 292 -9.48 -10.04 13.80
N GLN A 293 -8.64 -11.08 13.76
CA GLN A 293 -8.56 -12.05 14.85
C GLN A 293 -8.07 -11.37 16.13
N MET A 294 -7.01 -10.55 16.04
CA MET A 294 -6.54 -9.72 17.15
C MET A 294 -7.67 -8.86 17.73
N LEU A 295 -8.42 -8.15 16.89
CA LEU A 295 -9.55 -7.33 17.34
C LEU A 295 -10.69 -8.17 17.95
N ARG A 296 -11.00 -9.35 17.41
CA ARG A 296 -12.00 -10.26 18.00
C ARG A 296 -11.55 -10.71 19.40
N ASN A 297 -10.30 -11.13 19.56
CA ASN A 297 -9.73 -11.50 20.86
C ASN A 297 -9.83 -10.33 21.85
N MET A 298 -9.47 -9.13 21.42
CA MET A 298 -9.51 -7.95 22.28
C MET A 298 -10.94 -7.59 22.71
N PHE A 299 -11.86 -7.43 21.76
CA PHE A 299 -13.19 -6.87 22.01
C PHE A 299 -14.21 -7.91 22.47
N LEU A 300 -14.13 -9.16 21.99
CA LEU A 300 -15.08 -10.24 22.32
C LEU A 300 -14.52 -11.15 23.42
N GLY A 301 -13.20 -11.26 23.52
CA GLY A 301 -12.47 -12.09 24.47
C GLY A 301 -12.12 -13.46 23.92
N ASP A 302 -10.97 -13.98 24.34
CA ASP A 302 -10.56 -15.37 24.10
C ASP A 302 -10.10 -16.03 25.41
N PRO A 303 -10.85 -17.02 25.96
CA PRO A 303 -12.19 -17.44 25.51
C PRO A 303 -13.23 -16.30 25.67
N PRO A 304 -14.43 -16.41 25.04
CA PRO A 304 -15.43 -15.34 25.05
C PRO A 304 -15.69 -14.74 26.44
N GLY A 305 -15.56 -13.42 26.56
CA GLY A 305 -15.65 -12.68 27.83
C GLY A 305 -14.30 -12.30 28.44
N ASN A 306 -13.23 -13.06 28.18
CA ASN A 306 -11.84 -12.78 28.58
C ASN A 306 -11.25 -11.69 27.67
N THR A 307 -11.78 -10.48 27.80
CA THR A 307 -11.54 -9.32 26.93
C THR A 307 -10.31 -8.54 27.36
N ASP A 308 -9.66 -7.90 26.40
CA ASP A 308 -8.41 -7.16 26.63
C ASP A 308 -8.59 -6.03 27.63
N ARG A 309 -7.78 -6.07 28.68
CA ARG A 309 -7.78 -5.09 29.76
C ARG A 309 -7.35 -3.70 29.32
N ILE A 310 -6.60 -3.54 28.22
CA ILE A 310 -6.21 -2.21 27.72
C ILE A 310 -7.44 -1.38 27.32
N LEU A 311 -8.51 -2.04 26.89
CA LEU A 311 -9.76 -1.42 26.47
C LEU A 311 -10.55 -0.82 27.64
N ASP A 312 -10.22 -1.20 28.88
CA ASP A 312 -10.79 -0.57 30.08
C ASP A 312 -10.31 0.87 30.26
N PHE A 313 -9.23 1.23 29.57
CA PHE A 313 -8.61 2.55 29.62
C PHE A 313 -8.58 3.23 28.26
N SER A 314 -8.95 2.52 27.18
CA SER A 314 -8.78 2.97 25.80
C SER A 314 -10.06 2.74 25.00
N THR A 315 -10.73 3.81 24.57
CA THR A 315 -11.98 3.73 23.79
C THR A 315 -11.72 3.99 22.32
N ALA A 316 -12.05 3.03 21.45
CA ALA A 316 -12.05 3.22 20.00
C ALA A 316 -13.21 4.14 19.57
N VAL A 317 -12.88 5.27 18.94
CA VAL A 317 -13.88 6.22 18.41
C VAL A 317 -14.01 6.18 16.89
N THR A 318 -13.07 5.54 16.20
CA THR A 318 -13.13 5.25 14.76
C THR A 318 -12.71 3.82 14.46
N GLY A 319 -13.08 3.33 13.29
CA GLY A 319 -12.64 2.04 12.75
C GLY A 319 -12.82 2.00 11.23
N GLY A 320 -11.75 1.63 10.53
CA GLY A 320 -11.72 1.54 9.07
C GLY A 320 -10.76 0.47 8.58
N LEU A 321 -11.10 -0.14 7.44
CA LEU A 321 -10.29 -1.15 6.74
C LEU A 321 -10.12 -0.67 5.30
N PHE A 322 -8.87 -0.58 4.87
CA PHE A 322 -8.49 -0.12 3.55
C PHE A 322 -7.54 -1.13 2.91
N PHE A 323 -7.55 -1.20 1.59
CA PHE A 323 -6.50 -1.86 0.83
C PHE A 323 -5.53 -0.81 0.27
N VAL A 324 -4.24 -1.06 0.47
CA VAL A 324 -3.13 -0.28 -0.04
C VAL A 324 -2.63 -0.98 -1.30
N PRO A 325 -2.93 -0.47 -2.51
CA PRO A 325 -2.40 -1.05 -3.75
C PRO A 325 -0.88 -0.87 -3.86
N SER A 326 -0.25 -1.60 -4.78
CA SER A 326 1.13 -1.28 -5.18
C SER A 326 1.20 0.15 -5.70
N ALA A 327 2.39 0.76 -5.65
CA ALA A 327 2.62 2.10 -6.18
C ALA A 327 2.28 2.16 -7.68
N ASP A 328 2.65 1.12 -8.44
CA ASP A 328 2.35 1.04 -9.88
C ASP A 328 0.84 1.03 -10.15
N LEU A 329 0.06 0.28 -9.37
CA LEU A 329 -1.40 0.22 -9.53
C LEU A 329 -2.06 1.53 -9.09
N LEU A 330 -1.53 2.20 -8.06
CA LEU A 330 -2.05 3.50 -7.62
C LEU A 330 -1.80 4.59 -8.67
N ASP A 331 -0.61 4.60 -9.27
CA ASP A 331 -0.21 5.57 -10.29
C ASP A 331 -1.01 5.41 -11.60
N ASP A 332 -1.47 4.18 -11.90
CA ASP A 332 -2.26 3.86 -13.11
C ASP A 332 -3.51 3.00 -12.78
N LEU A 333 -4.48 3.62 -12.08
CA LEU A 333 -5.73 2.95 -11.73
C LEU A 333 -6.54 2.59 -13.00
N PRO A 334 -6.97 1.33 -13.18
CA PRO A 334 -7.77 0.93 -14.35
C PRO A 334 -9.09 1.69 -14.41
N ALA A 335 -9.57 2.02 -15.61
CA ALA A 335 -10.91 2.61 -15.79
C ALA A 335 -12.00 1.66 -15.25
N PRO A 336 -13.08 2.19 -14.62
CA PRO A 336 -14.16 1.35 -14.12
C PRO A 336 -14.85 0.65 -15.29
N GLU A 337 -15.35 -0.57 -15.12
CA GLU A 337 -15.92 -1.37 -16.22
C GLU A 337 -17.06 -0.66 -16.96
N ALA A 338 -17.84 0.19 -16.28
CA ALA A 338 -18.87 1.02 -16.91
C ALA A 338 -18.34 2.00 -17.98
N ALA A 339 -17.07 2.39 -17.92
CA ALA A 339 -16.41 3.22 -18.94
C ALA A 339 -15.83 2.38 -20.10
N ARG A 340 -15.52 1.09 -19.85
CA ARG A 340 -14.96 0.18 -20.87
C ARG A 340 -15.98 -0.26 -21.90
N GLU A 341 -17.26 -0.35 -21.56
CA GLU A 341 -18.34 -0.63 -22.53
C GLU A 341 -18.60 0.54 -23.51
N THR A 342 -18.12 1.75 -23.20
CA THR A 342 -18.30 2.94 -24.05
C THR A 342 -17.07 3.33 -24.86
N ALA A 343 -15.93 2.66 -24.66
CA ALA A 343 -14.72 2.91 -25.43
C ALA A 343 -14.85 2.24 -26.80
N PRO A 344 -14.72 2.97 -27.94
CA PRO A 344 -14.65 2.33 -29.23
C PRO A 344 -13.39 1.47 -29.28
N GLU A 345 -13.57 0.18 -29.59
CA GLU A 345 -12.48 -0.74 -29.91
C GLU A 345 -11.57 -0.07 -30.96
N PRO A 346 -10.23 -0.01 -30.76
CA PRO A 346 -9.35 0.51 -31.79
C PRO A 346 -9.50 -0.39 -33.01
N ALA A 347 -10.00 0.20 -34.10
CA ALA A 347 -10.18 -0.48 -35.36
C ALA A 347 -8.87 -1.19 -35.74
N ALA A 348 -8.93 -2.52 -35.82
CA ALA A 348 -7.83 -3.34 -36.27
C ALA A 348 -7.29 -2.77 -37.59
N GLU A 349 -6.01 -2.39 -37.59
CA GLU A 349 -5.31 -1.95 -38.79
C GLU A 349 -5.46 -3.04 -39.87
N ALA A 350 -6.25 -2.70 -40.90
CA ALA A 350 -6.37 -3.52 -42.09
C ALA A 350 -4.98 -3.63 -42.72
N GLN A 351 -4.47 -4.86 -42.74
CA GLN A 351 -3.19 -5.23 -43.34
C GLN A 351 -3.08 -4.66 -44.76
N ALA A 352 -2.06 -3.83 -44.98
CA ALA A 352 -1.72 -3.29 -46.29
C ALA A 352 -1.36 -4.43 -47.26
N VAL A 353 -2.13 -4.52 -48.35
CA VAL A 353 -1.87 -5.40 -49.48
C VAL A 353 -0.62 -4.90 -50.23
N PRO A 354 0.39 -5.74 -50.56
CA PRO A 354 1.57 -5.25 -51.25
C PRO A 354 1.22 -4.93 -52.72
N ALA A 355 1.58 -3.71 -53.15
CA ALA A 355 1.38 -3.24 -54.50
C ALA A 355 2.28 -4.00 -55.50
N VAL A 356 1.64 -4.61 -56.51
CA VAL A 356 2.30 -5.23 -57.66
C VAL A 356 2.75 -4.13 -58.62
N ALA A 357 4.04 -4.09 -58.92
CA ALA A 357 4.65 -3.17 -59.89
C ALA A 357 4.23 -3.51 -61.32
N PRO A 358 3.83 -2.53 -62.17
CA PRO A 358 3.70 -2.75 -63.59
C PRO A 358 5.01 -2.44 -64.34
N ALA A 359 5.30 -3.32 -65.30
CA ALA A 359 6.43 -3.27 -66.22
C ALA A 359 6.32 -2.13 -67.25
N ALA A 360 7.48 -1.64 -67.69
CA ALA A 360 7.66 -0.55 -68.64
C ALA A 360 7.85 -1.02 -70.09
N VAL A 361 7.33 -0.28 -71.08
CA VAL A 361 7.88 -0.06 -72.45
C VAL A 361 7.16 1.17 -73.11
N PRO A 362 7.60 1.82 -74.23
CA PRO A 362 8.62 2.90 -74.32
C PRO A 362 8.24 4.17 -75.17
N VAL A 363 9.08 5.25 -75.08
CA VAL A 363 9.38 6.46 -75.95
C VAL A 363 8.32 7.14 -76.87
N ASP A 364 8.28 8.47 -77.07
CA ASP A 364 9.30 9.38 -77.68
C ASP A 364 8.97 10.91 -77.47
N PRO A 365 9.71 11.94 -77.95
CA PRO A 365 10.08 13.13 -77.15
C PRO A 365 9.56 14.46 -77.75
N ALA A 366 9.69 15.57 -77.00
CA ALA A 366 10.17 16.88 -77.49
C ALA A 366 9.79 18.05 -76.56
N ALA A 367 10.79 18.90 -76.31
CA ALA A 367 10.77 20.33 -75.95
C ALA A 367 10.13 20.74 -74.60
N ALA A 368 10.69 21.63 -73.77
CA ALA A 368 11.93 22.42 -73.73
C ALA A 368 12.00 22.94 -72.27
N ALA A 369 13.10 22.73 -71.54
CA ALA A 369 14.17 23.71 -71.27
C ALA A 369 13.88 24.74 -70.14
N VAL A 370 14.96 24.98 -69.38
CA VAL A 370 15.24 26.06 -68.40
C VAL A 370 14.71 25.80 -66.97
N GLY A 371 15.52 25.72 -65.91
CA GLY A 371 16.96 25.91 -65.71
C GLY A 371 17.25 26.30 -64.25
N LEU A 372 18.38 25.81 -63.73
CA LEU A 372 19.20 26.30 -62.57
C LEU A 372 18.56 26.09 -61.18
N GLY A 373 19.07 25.22 -60.29
CA GLY A 373 20.44 25.23 -59.73
C GLY A 373 20.53 26.36 -58.70
N ILE A 374 20.58 26.11 -57.38
CA ILE A 374 21.76 26.01 -56.49
C ILE A 374 21.11 25.89 -55.07
N GLY A 375 21.39 24.95 -54.15
CA GLY A 375 22.64 24.73 -53.41
C GLY A 375 22.42 24.87 -51.89
N SER A 376 22.31 23.73 -51.21
CA SER A 376 22.75 23.33 -49.86
C SER A 376 23.30 24.31 -48.79
N LEU A 377 22.87 24.02 -47.54
CA LEU A 377 23.65 23.74 -46.30
C LEU A 377 24.10 24.85 -45.32
N LYS A 378 23.86 24.52 -44.03
CA LYS A 378 24.67 24.72 -42.80
C LYS A 378 24.79 26.13 -42.17
N GLY A 379 24.11 26.30 -41.03
CA GLY A 379 24.67 26.13 -39.67
C GLY A 379 25.56 27.22 -39.04
N VAL A 380 25.44 27.29 -37.68
CA VAL A 380 26.41 27.76 -36.65
C VAL A 380 26.33 29.28 -36.29
N PRO A 381 26.65 29.76 -35.05
CA PRO A 381 26.33 29.32 -33.67
C PRO A 381 25.87 30.48 -32.72
N ALA A 382 25.72 30.08 -31.46
CA ALA A 382 25.67 30.79 -30.16
C ALA A 382 26.27 32.20 -29.99
N SER A 383 25.65 32.92 -29.05
CA SER A 383 26.30 33.80 -28.07
C SER A 383 25.66 33.57 -26.70
#